data_AF-A0A3S3RV54-F1
#
_entry.id   AF-A0A3S3RV54-F1
#
_cell.length_a   1.000
_cell.length_b   1.000
_cell.length_c   1.000
_cell.angle_alpha   90.00
_cell.angle_beta   90.00
_cell.angle_gamma   90.00
#
_symmetry.space_group_name_H-M   'P 1'
#
loop_
_entity.id
_entity.type
_entity.pdbx_description
1 polymer ?
#
loop_
_entity_poly.entity_id
_entity_poly.type
_entity_poly.pdbx_seq_one_letter_code
_entity_poly.pdbx_strand_id
1 'polypeptide(L)'
;MYPYEQFDNTVYTISKVMYLSLSVIGVLCNLLVIYIIAKNRKMQTITNIYLFNLAIISALIMLVLPLDTNKNWLYGYAMCKINVIITSITDFAVWLISLLFSAPIIYFSDLQITHSNESTSEDCRSFWKDSDLMSGEEAKTLYINILGFWFPFVMIAVSYVIILIELRKITFDQSARRRRKVTKFVAIIVSVYLICWLPYWVVSYINAIFKLEVKGGPSLLPFLITLYLSYMYTALNALLYAFVNPNFKLNMLRVFACVVPKFKPTHSEDPDYNEDTRKSSTKTSSIEKRKNTTKV
;
A
#
# COMPACT_ATOMS: atom_id res chain seq x y z
N MET A 1 -12.17 -11.04 12.59
CA MET A 1 -13.15 -11.58 11.63
C MET A 1 -14.53 -11.42 12.26
N TYR A 2 -15.49 -10.71 11.64
CA TYR A 2 -16.84 -10.58 12.20
C TYR A 2 -17.58 -11.92 12.10
N PRO A 3 -18.40 -12.32 13.09
CA PRO A 3 -19.21 -13.54 12.98
C PRO A 3 -20.25 -13.39 11.87
N TYR A 4 -20.08 -14.16 10.79
CA TYR A 4 -20.91 -14.15 9.58
C TYR A 4 -22.36 -14.63 9.80
N GLU A 5 -22.69 -15.08 11.01
CA GLU A 5 -24.02 -15.57 11.37
C GLU A 5 -25.09 -14.48 11.41
N GLN A 6 -24.70 -13.19 11.52
CA GLN A 6 -25.61 -12.04 11.55
C GLN A 6 -25.86 -11.37 10.18
N PHE A 7 -25.25 -11.86 9.10
CA PHE A 7 -25.44 -11.27 7.77
C PHE A 7 -26.71 -11.80 7.11
N ASP A 8 -27.61 -10.88 6.75
CA ASP A 8 -28.66 -11.16 5.78
C ASP A 8 -28.06 -11.57 4.43
N ASN A 9 -28.76 -12.41 3.66
CA ASN A 9 -28.29 -13.03 2.42
C ASN A 9 -27.82 -12.00 1.40
N THR A 10 -28.48 -10.84 1.35
CA THR A 10 -28.12 -9.71 0.49
C THR A 10 -26.74 -9.15 0.84
N VAL A 11 -26.49 -8.86 2.12
CA VAL A 11 -25.23 -8.26 2.58
C VAL A 11 -24.07 -9.25 2.47
N TYR A 12 -24.34 -10.54 2.73
CA TYR A 12 -23.38 -11.61 2.49
C TYR A 12 -22.96 -11.69 1.01
N THR A 13 -23.93 -11.64 0.10
CA THR A 13 -23.67 -11.68 -1.36
C THR A 13 -22.87 -10.48 -1.81
N ILE A 14 -23.23 -9.27 -1.36
CA ILE A 14 -22.48 -8.03 -1.66
C ILE A 14 -21.04 -8.15 -1.16
N SER A 15 -20.84 -8.58 0.09
CA SER A 15 -19.50 -8.75 0.68
C SER A 15 -18.65 -9.71 -0.14
N LYS A 16 -19.21 -10.83 -0.59
CA LYS A 16 -18.51 -11.79 -1.46
C LYS A 16 -18.06 -11.17 -2.78
N VAL A 17 -18.94 -10.44 -3.45
CA VAL A 17 -18.60 -9.75 -4.71
C VAL A 17 -17.50 -8.73 -4.48
N MET A 18 -17.58 -7.98 -3.38
CA MET A 18 -16.55 -7.01 -2.98
C MET A 18 -15.19 -7.68 -2.78
N TYR A 19 -15.10 -8.72 -1.94
CA TYR A 19 -13.83 -9.43 -1.71
C TYR A 19 -13.28 -10.13 -2.96
N LEU A 20 -14.15 -10.71 -3.80
CA LEU A 20 -13.72 -11.29 -5.07
C LEU A 20 -13.13 -10.23 -6.01
N SER A 21 -13.75 -9.05 -6.10
CA SER A 21 -13.23 -7.95 -6.91
C SER A 21 -11.87 -7.45 -6.39
N LEU A 22 -11.70 -7.34 -5.06
CA LEU A 22 -10.41 -7.00 -4.44
C LEU A 22 -9.33 -8.03 -4.77
N SER A 23 -9.68 -9.31 -4.70
CA SER A 23 -8.76 -10.40 -5.04
C SER A 23 -8.26 -10.28 -6.47
N VAL A 24 -9.18 -10.14 -7.43
CA VAL A 24 -8.84 -10.02 -8.86
C VAL A 24 -7.98 -8.79 -9.11
N ILE A 25 -8.42 -7.61 -8.65
CA ILE A 25 -7.70 -6.35 -8.89
C ILE A 25 -6.33 -6.39 -8.19
N GLY A 26 -6.31 -6.80 -6.93
CA GLY A 26 -5.12 -6.84 -6.09
C GLY A 26 -4.06 -7.80 -6.63
N VAL A 27 -4.43 -9.01 -7.02
CA VAL A 27 -3.49 -9.97 -7.62
C VAL A 27 -2.94 -9.44 -8.95
N LEU A 28 -3.79 -8.92 -9.85
CA LEU A 28 -3.34 -8.39 -11.14
C LEU A 28 -2.36 -7.22 -10.97
N CYS A 29 -2.66 -6.27 -10.09
CA CYS A 29 -1.81 -5.11 -9.83
C CYS A 29 -0.45 -5.50 -9.24
N ASN A 30 -0.45 -6.40 -8.26
CA ASN A 30 0.78 -6.84 -7.60
C ASN A 30 1.63 -7.75 -8.49
N LEU A 31 1.02 -8.66 -9.27
CA LEU A 31 1.74 -9.49 -10.24
C LEU A 31 2.38 -8.66 -11.36
N LEU A 32 1.71 -7.60 -11.83
CA LEU A 32 2.29 -6.66 -12.78
C LEU A 32 3.56 -6.01 -12.23
N VAL A 33 3.58 -5.67 -10.93
CA VAL A 33 4.76 -5.09 -10.29
C VAL A 33 5.91 -6.09 -10.21
N ILE A 34 5.62 -7.31 -9.75
CA ILE A 34 6.57 -8.43 -9.71
C ILE A 34 7.18 -8.66 -11.09
N TYR A 35 6.34 -8.72 -12.14
CA TYR A 35 6.77 -8.92 -13.52
C TYR A 35 7.71 -7.80 -14.01
N ILE A 36 7.33 -6.52 -13.81
CA ILE A 36 8.12 -5.38 -14.29
C ILE A 36 9.50 -5.34 -13.63
N ILE A 37 9.58 -5.63 -12.33
CA ILE A 37 10.86 -5.62 -11.59
C ILE A 37 11.72 -6.83 -11.98
N ALA A 38 11.12 -8.02 -12.08
CA ALA A 38 11.84 -9.25 -12.46
C ALA A 38 12.41 -9.18 -13.88
N LYS A 39 11.65 -8.63 -14.84
CA LYS A 39 12.08 -8.51 -16.24
C LYS A 39 13.17 -7.47 -16.44
N ASN A 40 13.17 -6.39 -15.67
CA ASN A 40 14.09 -5.27 -15.87
C ASN A 40 15.22 -5.29 -14.84
N ARG A 41 16.35 -5.94 -15.16
CA ARG A 41 17.52 -6.00 -14.26
C ARG A 41 18.02 -4.63 -13.79
N LYS A 42 17.91 -3.59 -14.62
CA LYS A 42 18.25 -2.20 -14.24
C LYS A 42 17.36 -1.63 -13.11
N MET A 43 16.20 -2.22 -12.89
CA MET A 43 15.27 -1.85 -11.81
C MET A 43 15.47 -2.70 -10.55
N GLN A 44 16.43 -3.63 -10.48
CA GLN A 44 16.66 -4.46 -9.29
C GLN A 44 17.53 -3.74 -8.24
N THR A 45 17.19 -2.50 -7.93
CA THR A 45 17.82 -1.71 -6.86
C THR A 45 17.24 -2.09 -5.51
N ILE A 46 17.98 -1.83 -4.42
CA ILE A 46 17.55 -2.09 -3.04
C ILE A 46 16.09 -1.62 -2.77
N THR A 47 15.74 -0.37 -3.12
CA THR A 47 14.38 0.17 -2.97
C THR A 47 13.31 -0.63 -3.72
N ASN A 48 13.64 -1.16 -4.89
CA ASN A 48 12.72 -1.94 -5.71
C ASN A 48 12.63 -3.40 -5.23
N ILE A 49 13.65 -3.93 -4.55
CA ILE A 49 13.56 -5.24 -3.89
C ILE A 49 12.57 -5.19 -2.73
N TYR A 50 12.55 -4.10 -1.94
CA TYR A 50 11.51 -3.92 -0.92
C TYR A 50 10.10 -3.92 -1.52
N LEU A 51 9.91 -3.25 -2.65
CA LEU A 51 8.61 -3.21 -3.35
C LEU A 51 8.22 -4.56 -3.97
N PHE A 52 9.20 -5.32 -4.46
CA PHE A 52 9.00 -6.68 -4.94
C PHE A 52 8.51 -7.60 -3.81
N ASN A 53 9.19 -7.55 -2.66
CA ASN A 53 8.80 -8.32 -1.47
C ASN A 53 7.40 -7.91 -0.96
N LEU A 54 7.11 -6.61 -0.92
CA LEU A 54 5.79 -6.10 -0.55
C LEU A 54 4.69 -6.58 -1.50
N ALA A 55 4.96 -6.61 -2.82
CA ALA A 55 4.02 -7.08 -3.81
C ALA A 55 3.75 -8.59 -3.71
N ILE A 56 4.76 -9.41 -3.35
CA ILE A 56 4.56 -10.84 -3.10
C ILE A 56 3.61 -11.06 -1.93
N ILE A 57 3.88 -10.42 -0.80
CA ILE A 57 3.03 -10.55 0.40
C ILE A 57 1.61 -10.06 0.10
N SER A 58 1.48 -8.92 -0.58
CA SER A 58 0.17 -8.36 -0.95
C SER A 58 -0.61 -9.27 -1.91
N ALA A 59 0.06 -9.89 -2.89
CA ALA A 59 -0.57 -10.84 -3.81
C ALA A 59 -1.05 -12.11 -3.09
N LEU A 60 -0.25 -12.63 -2.15
CA LEU A 60 -0.62 -13.80 -1.34
C LEU A 60 -1.84 -13.53 -0.45
N ILE A 61 -1.87 -12.37 0.22
CA ILE A 61 -3.03 -11.93 1.02
C ILE A 61 -4.28 -11.83 0.14
N MET A 62 -4.17 -11.15 -1.01
CA MET A 62 -5.30 -10.93 -1.92
C MET A 62 -5.83 -12.23 -2.54
N LEU A 63 -4.99 -13.25 -2.71
CA LEU A 63 -5.39 -14.56 -3.21
C LEU A 63 -6.26 -15.33 -2.21
N VAL A 64 -6.02 -15.16 -0.91
CA VAL A 64 -6.72 -15.88 0.16
C VAL A 64 -8.06 -15.23 0.53
N LEU A 65 -8.16 -13.89 0.46
CA LEU A 65 -9.38 -13.14 0.81
C LEU A 65 -10.71 -13.76 0.34
N PRO A 66 -10.90 -14.21 -0.92
CA PRO A 66 -12.19 -14.74 -1.36
C PRO A 66 -12.50 -16.12 -0.77
N LEU A 67 -11.48 -16.91 -0.39
CA LEU A 67 -11.66 -18.25 0.17
C LEU A 67 -12.31 -18.19 1.55
N ASP A 68 -11.90 -17.20 2.34
CA ASP A 68 -12.37 -16.97 3.72
C ASP A 68 -13.78 -16.34 3.80
N THR A 69 -14.42 -16.06 2.65
CA THR A 69 -15.78 -15.48 2.62
C THR A 69 -16.89 -16.52 2.73
N ASN A 70 -16.58 -17.81 2.64
CA ASN A 70 -17.58 -18.86 2.73
C ASN A 70 -17.87 -19.23 4.17
N LYS A 71 -19.15 -19.42 4.49
CA LYS A 71 -19.57 -19.94 5.81
C LYS A 71 -18.94 -21.30 6.11
N ASN A 72 -18.79 -22.15 5.09
CA ASN A 72 -18.20 -23.48 5.18
C ASN A 72 -17.06 -23.64 4.17
N TRP A 73 -16.06 -24.46 4.51
CA TRP A 73 -14.97 -24.79 3.60
C TRP A 73 -15.41 -25.79 2.53
N LEU A 74 -15.42 -25.37 1.25
CA LEU A 74 -15.89 -26.18 0.12
C LEU A 74 -14.79 -26.60 -0.86
N TYR A 75 -13.54 -26.17 -0.64
CA TYR A 75 -12.44 -26.31 -1.60
C TYR A 75 -11.57 -27.57 -1.40
N GLY A 76 -11.94 -28.45 -0.47
CA GLY A 76 -11.24 -29.69 -0.17
C GLY A 76 -9.97 -29.53 0.69
N TYR A 77 -9.38 -30.65 1.08
CA TYR A 77 -8.29 -30.71 2.08
C TYR A 77 -7.00 -30.02 1.65
N ALA A 78 -6.57 -30.21 0.40
CA ALA A 78 -5.33 -29.63 -0.11
C ALA A 78 -5.36 -28.10 -0.11
N MET A 79 -6.45 -27.50 -0.63
CA MET A 79 -6.63 -26.05 -0.61
C MET A 79 -6.77 -25.50 0.81
N CYS A 80 -7.35 -26.27 1.75
CA CYS A 80 -7.42 -25.86 3.16
C CYS A 80 -6.02 -25.68 3.74
N LYS A 81 -5.13 -26.67 3.53
CA LYS A 81 -3.74 -26.55 3.96
C LYS A 81 -3.00 -25.40 3.30
N ILE A 82 -3.19 -25.19 2.00
CA ILE A 82 -2.58 -24.06 1.29
C ILE A 82 -3.05 -22.74 1.87
N ASN A 83 -4.35 -22.57 2.10
CA ASN A 83 -4.93 -21.38 2.72
C ASN A 83 -4.28 -21.10 4.08
N VAL A 84 -4.27 -22.12 4.95
CA VAL A 84 -3.68 -22.03 6.30
C VAL A 84 -2.18 -21.72 6.25
N ILE A 85 -1.43 -22.29 5.31
CA ILE A 85 0.01 -22.00 5.15
C ILE A 85 0.21 -20.55 4.71
N ILE A 86 -0.55 -20.08 3.71
CA ILE A 86 -0.43 -18.71 3.21
C ILE A 86 -0.80 -17.71 4.31
N THR A 87 -1.94 -17.92 4.99
CA THR A 87 -2.32 -17.06 6.13
C THR A 87 -1.26 -17.10 7.23
N SER A 88 -0.72 -18.28 7.57
CA SER A 88 0.34 -18.39 8.58
C SER A 88 1.60 -17.58 8.22
N ILE A 89 2.02 -17.60 6.94
CA ILE A 89 3.19 -16.82 6.47
C ILE A 89 2.90 -15.32 6.54
N THR A 90 1.73 -14.90 6.05
CA THR A 90 1.35 -13.47 6.08
C THR A 90 1.20 -12.98 7.50
N ASP A 91 0.65 -13.82 8.37
CA ASP A 91 0.47 -13.51 9.77
C ASP A 91 1.82 -13.46 10.48
N PHE A 92 2.81 -14.32 10.18
CA PHE A 92 4.10 -14.33 10.90
C PHE A 92 4.83 -12.98 10.83
N ALA A 93 4.76 -12.30 9.68
CA ALA A 93 5.29 -10.93 9.52
C ALA A 93 4.50 -9.91 10.35
N VAL A 94 3.19 -10.13 10.49
CA VAL A 94 2.27 -9.31 11.30
C VAL A 94 2.42 -9.62 12.79
N TRP A 95 2.71 -10.86 13.18
CA TRP A 95 2.76 -11.37 14.56
C TRP A 95 3.83 -10.66 15.39
N LEU A 96 5.01 -10.36 14.85
CA LEU A 96 6.05 -9.68 15.63
C LEU A 96 5.62 -8.27 16.06
N ILE A 97 4.95 -7.54 15.17
CA ILE A 97 4.43 -6.19 15.43
C ILE A 97 3.12 -6.27 16.22
N SER A 98 2.30 -7.28 15.94
CA SER A 98 1.01 -7.49 16.58
C SER A 98 1.14 -7.97 18.00
N LEU A 99 2.17 -8.74 18.37
CA LEU A 99 2.40 -9.13 19.76
C LEU A 99 2.70 -7.91 20.63
N LEU A 100 3.51 -6.98 20.12
CA LEU A 100 3.78 -5.72 20.80
C LEU A 100 2.51 -4.89 20.96
N PHE A 101 1.69 -4.79 19.92
CA PHE A 101 0.46 -3.98 19.93
C PHE A 101 -0.75 -4.68 20.58
N SER A 102 -0.72 -6.00 20.69
CA SER A 102 -1.77 -6.79 21.36
C SER A 102 -1.50 -6.96 22.84
N ALA A 103 -0.28 -6.67 23.32
CA ALA A 103 0.07 -6.81 24.73
C ALA A 103 -0.93 -6.12 25.69
N PRO A 104 -1.43 -4.89 25.43
CA PRO A 104 -2.47 -4.30 26.27
C PRO A 104 -3.81 -5.01 26.14
N ILE A 105 -4.21 -5.43 24.94
CA ILE A 105 -5.48 -6.15 24.72
C ILE A 105 -5.49 -7.49 25.45
N ILE A 106 -4.35 -8.20 25.46
CA ILE A 106 -4.16 -9.46 26.18
C ILE A 106 -4.14 -9.22 27.69
N TYR A 107 -3.43 -8.20 28.16
CA TYR A 107 -3.40 -7.87 29.57
C TYR A 107 -4.80 -7.54 30.13
N PHE A 108 -5.63 -6.88 29.33
CA PHE A 108 -7.01 -6.54 29.69
C PHE A 108 -8.05 -7.59 29.24
N SER A 109 -7.65 -8.74 28.69
CA SER A 109 -8.61 -9.80 28.34
C SER A 109 -9.06 -10.56 29.57
N ASP A 110 -10.38 -10.75 29.70
CA ASP A 110 -10.98 -11.48 30.81
C ASP A 110 -12.19 -12.31 30.34
N LEU A 111 -12.56 -13.31 31.14
CA LEU A 111 -13.72 -14.16 30.90
C LEU A 111 -14.97 -13.52 31.52
N GLN A 112 -15.95 -13.18 30.69
CA GLN A 112 -17.23 -12.63 31.14
C GLN A 112 -18.32 -13.70 31.10
N ILE A 113 -18.93 -13.96 32.26
CA ILE A 113 -20.01 -14.92 32.40
C ILE A 113 -21.33 -14.16 32.44
N THR A 114 -22.10 -14.24 31.36
CA THR A 114 -23.42 -13.61 31.28
C THR A 114 -24.48 -14.65 31.60
N HIS A 115 -25.16 -14.47 32.73
CA HIS A 115 -26.33 -15.27 33.09
C HIS A 115 -27.58 -14.64 32.45
N SER A 116 -28.13 -15.31 31.44
CA SER A 116 -29.49 -15.05 30.98
C SER A 116 -30.47 -16.01 31.64
N ASN A 117 -31.76 -15.68 31.67
CA ASN A 117 -32.78 -16.50 32.32
C ASN A 117 -32.90 -17.93 31.76
N GLU A 118 -32.36 -18.20 30.56
CA GLU A 118 -32.47 -19.49 29.87
C GLU A 118 -31.10 -20.13 29.54
N SER A 119 -29.99 -19.40 29.65
CA SER A 119 -28.63 -19.93 29.41
C SER A 119 -27.52 -19.07 30.01
N THR A 120 -26.40 -19.72 30.36
CA THR A 120 -25.15 -19.02 30.72
C THR A 120 -24.26 -18.96 29.48
N SER A 121 -23.88 -17.75 29.05
CA SER A 121 -22.91 -17.54 27.96
C SER A 121 -21.59 -17.08 28.52
N GLU A 122 -20.51 -17.75 28.13
CA GLU A 122 -19.15 -17.40 28.49
C GLU A 122 -18.47 -16.71 27.30
N ASP A 123 -18.14 -15.44 27.47
CA ASP A 123 -17.51 -14.63 26.42
C ASP A 123 -16.13 -14.15 26.86
N CYS A 124 -15.09 -14.50 26.11
CA CYS A 124 -13.76 -13.92 26.30
C CYS A 124 -13.66 -12.60 25.55
N ARG A 125 -13.57 -11.49 26.28
CA ARG A 125 -13.49 -10.14 25.71
C ARG A 125 -12.49 -9.28 26.49
N SER A 126 -11.92 -8.27 25.84
CA SER A 126 -11.06 -7.30 26.51
C SER A 126 -11.89 -6.35 27.37
N PHE A 127 -11.73 -6.41 28.69
CA PHE A 127 -12.36 -5.54 29.67
C PHE A 127 -11.46 -4.35 29.99
N TRP A 128 -11.73 -3.22 29.36
CA TRP A 128 -11.09 -1.95 29.68
C TRP A 128 -11.95 -1.27 30.73
N LYS A 129 -11.37 -0.86 31.86
CA LYS A 129 -12.14 -0.29 32.98
C LYS A 129 -12.58 1.14 32.66
N ASP A 130 -13.83 1.46 32.99
CA ASP A 130 -14.33 2.83 32.92
C ASP A 130 -13.58 3.75 33.89
N SER A 131 -13.31 4.97 33.44
CA SER A 131 -12.71 6.04 34.22
C SER A 131 -13.64 7.25 34.25
N ASP A 132 -13.45 8.16 35.20
CA ASP A 132 -14.26 9.38 35.29
C ASP A 132 -14.17 10.27 34.03
N LEU A 133 -13.13 10.06 33.20
CA LEU A 133 -12.88 10.82 31.97
C LEU A 133 -13.44 10.14 30.70
N MET A 134 -13.51 8.81 30.66
CA MET A 134 -13.79 8.02 29.46
C MET A 134 -14.15 6.57 29.78
N SER A 135 -15.05 5.98 29.01
CA SER A 135 -15.41 4.56 29.12
C SER A 135 -14.33 3.64 28.54
N GLY A 136 -14.30 2.39 28.99
CA GLY A 136 -13.31 1.40 28.57
C GLY A 136 -13.34 1.09 27.07
N GLU A 137 -14.54 1.01 26.48
CA GLU A 137 -14.70 0.76 25.05
C GLU A 137 -14.18 1.91 24.19
N GLU A 138 -14.35 3.14 24.67
CA GLU A 138 -13.78 4.34 24.04
C GLU A 138 -12.25 4.35 24.16
N ALA A 139 -11.71 3.99 25.33
CA ALA A 139 -10.28 3.88 25.57
C ALA A 139 -9.63 2.84 24.64
N LYS A 140 -10.24 1.66 24.54
CA LYS A 140 -9.81 0.60 23.61
C LYS A 140 -9.87 1.07 22.16
N THR A 141 -10.96 1.72 21.76
CA THR A 141 -11.14 2.18 20.38
C THR A 141 -10.12 3.26 20.04
N LEU A 142 -9.90 4.22 20.95
CA LEU A 142 -8.89 5.26 20.80
C LEU A 142 -7.49 4.67 20.68
N TYR A 143 -7.15 3.68 21.50
CA TYR A 143 -5.87 2.97 21.43
C TYR A 143 -5.64 2.34 20.04
N ILE A 144 -6.61 1.58 19.54
CA ILE A 144 -6.51 0.93 18.22
C ILE A 144 -6.45 1.99 17.10
N ASN A 145 -7.21 3.08 17.22
CA ASN A 145 -7.22 4.20 16.29
C ASN A 145 -5.87 4.93 16.23
N ILE A 146 -5.24 5.17 17.38
CA ILE A 146 -3.91 5.79 17.45
C ILE A 146 -2.87 4.93 16.75
N LEU A 147 -2.81 3.64 17.06
CA LEU A 147 -1.82 2.74 16.46
C LEU A 147 -2.09 2.46 14.98
N GLY A 148 -3.36 2.33 14.61
CA GLY A 148 -3.77 1.97 13.25
C GLY A 148 -3.80 3.14 12.26
N PHE A 149 -3.85 4.39 12.74
CA PHE A 149 -3.96 5.57 11.88
C PHE A 149 -3.02 6.72 12.26
N TRP A 150 -3.16 7.28 13.46
CA TRP A 150 -2.46 8.52 13.82
C TRP A 150 -0.95 8.34 13.90
N PHE A 151 -0.48 7.24 14.49
CA PHE A 151 0.93 6.94 14.56
C PHE A 151 1.57 6.76 13.17
N PRO A 152 1.03 5.92 12.25
CA PRO A 152 1.49 5.85 10.87
C PRO A 152 1.47 7.21 10.15
N PHE A 153 0.40 8.00 10.32
CA PHE A 153 0.28 9.31 9.68
C PHE A 153 1.37 10.29 10.15
N VAL A 154 1.60 10.39 11.46
CA VAL A 154 2.65 11.25 12.03
C VAL A 154 4.04 10.80 11.57
N MET A 155 4.29 9.49 11.52
CA MET A 155 5.56 8.95 11.01
C MET A 155 5.81 9.32 9.55
N ILE A 156 4.79 9.24 8.69
CA ILE A 156 4.89 9.67 7.28
C ILE A 156 5.14 11.18 7.20
N ALA A 157 4.44 11.98 8.00
CA ALA A 157 4.59 13.44 8.01
C ALA A 157 6.02 13.85 8.43
N VAL A 158 6.52 13.32 9.55
CA VAL A 158 7.86 13.65 10.07
C VAL A 158 8.96 13.22 9.09
N SER A 159 8.90 11.98 8.59
CA SER A 159 9.89 11.49 7.61
C SER A 159 9.91 12.35 6.34
N TYR A 160 8.76 12.84 5.90
CA TYR A 160 8.67 13.73 4.76
C TYR A 160 9.24 15.12 5.02
N VAL A 161 9.00 15.71 6.20
CA VAL A 161 9.63 16.99 6.58
C VAL A 161 11.15 16.86 6.53
N ILE A 162 11.71 15.76 7.04
CA ILE A 162 13.15 15.47 6.97
C ILE A 162 13.63 15.39 5.51
N ILE A 163 12.93 14.64 4.65
CA ILE A 163 13.25 14.55 3.21
C ILE A 163 13.26 15.94 2.56
N LEU A 164 12.29 16.80 2.90
CA LEU A 164 12.22 18.16 2.37
C LEU A 164 13.36 19.05 2.83
N ILE A 165 13.82 18.91 4.07
CA ILE A 165 14.97 19.63 4.61
C ILE A 165 16.23 19.20 3.86
N GLU A 166 16.45 17.89 3.69
CA GLU A 166 17.63 17.38 2.97
C GLU A 166 17.63 17.80 1.49
N LEU A 167 16.47 17.74 0.83
CA LEU A 167 16.36 18.18 -0.57
C LEU A 167 16.61 19.68 -0.77
N ARG A 168 16.43 20.52 0.27
CA ARG A 168 16.74 21.96 0.23
C ARG A 168 18.24 22.25 0.27
N LYS A 169 19.06 21.33 0.78
CA LYS A 169 20.53 21.50 0.84
C LYS A 169 21.21 21.33 -0.53
N ILE A 170 20.51 20.78 -1.52
CA ILE A 170 21.01 20.52 -2.88
C ILE A 170 20.72 21.74 -3.78
N THR A 171 21.66 22.09 -4.67
CA THR A 171 21.68 23.29 -5.56
C THR A 171 20.32 23.65 -6.17
N PHE A 172 19.96 24.94 -6.11
CA PHE A 172 18.57 25.45 -6.15
C PHE A 172 17.70 25.07 -7.37
N ASP A 173 18.22 25.06 -8.61
CA ASP A 173 17.35 24.93 -9.79
C ASP A 173 16.94 23.48 -10.12
N GLN A 174 17.90 22.54 -10.12
CA GLN A 174 17.57 21.11 -10.23
C GLN A 174 16.86 20.58 -8.97
N SER A 175 17.19 21.12 -7.78
CA SER A 175 16.54 20.71 -6.53
C SER A 175 15.09 21.20 -6.45
N ALA A 176 14.76 22.38 -6.97
CA ALA A 176 13.38 22.87 -7.01
C ALA A 176 12.46 21.97 -7.85
N ARG A 177 12.90 21.57 -9.06
CA ARG A 177 12.14 20.64 -9.92
C ARG A 177 12.02 19.25 -9.28
N ARG A 178 13.11 18.70 -8.72
CA ARG A 178 13.10 17.41 -8.01
C ARG A 178 12.19 17.44 -6.77
N ARG A 179 12.25 18.52 -5.98
CA ARG A 179 11.43 18.73 -4.77
C ARG A 179 9.95 18.86 -5.10
N ARG A 180 9.57 19.55 -6.19
CA ARG A 180 8.18 19.57 -6.68
C ARG A 180 7.68 18.19 -7.07
N LYS A 181 8.50 17.40 -7.78
CA LYS A 181 8.16 16.00 -8.14
C LYS A 181 7.96 15.12 -6.90
N VAL A 182 8.89 15.17 -5.94
CA VAL A 182 8.80 14.41 -4.68
C VAL A 182 7.61 14.86 -3.83
N THR A 183 7.36 16.16 -3.71
CA THR A 183 6.23 16.72 -2.96
C THR A 183 4.90 16.31 -3.55
N LYS A 184 4.75 16.41 -4.87
CA LYS A 184 3.56 15.93 -5.58
C LYS A 184 3.37 14.43 -5.36
N PHE A 185 4.43 13.64 -5.37
CA PHE A 185 4.35 12.21 -5.11
C PHE A 185 3.89 11.89 -3.70
N VAL A 186 4.53 12.48 -2.69
CA VAL A 186 4.16 12.24 -1.29
C VAL A 186 2.74 12.71 -1.01
N ALA A 187 2.32 13.85 -1.56
CA ALA A 187 0.95 14.32 -1.47
C ALA A 187 -0.05 13.29 -2.05
N ILE A 188 0.27 12.66 -3.19
CA ILE A 188 -0.57 11.59 -3.77
C ILE A 188 -0.63 10.38 -2.82
N ILE A 189 0.50 9.89 -2.31
CA ILE A 189 0.51 8.75 -1.37
C ILE A 189 -0.33 9.04 -0.13
N VAL A 190 -0.08 10.18 0.52
CA VAL A 190 -0.78 10.59 1.73
C VAL A 190 -2.28 10.74 1.45
N SER A 191 -2.64 11.36 0.33
CA SER A 191 -4.05 11.51 -0.06
C SER A 191 -4.74 10.16 -0.24
N VAL A 192 -4.09 9.20 -0.92
CA VAL A 192 -4.67 7.87 -1.10
C VAL A 192 -4.75 7.09 0.20
N TYR A 193 -3.74 7.20 1.08
CA TYR A 193 -3.81 6.63 2.42
C TYR A 193 -5.00 7.19 3.21
N LEU A 194 -5.16 8.51 3.23
CA LEU A 194 -6.28 9.17 3.93
C LEU A 194 -7.62 8.77 3.33
N ILE A 195 -7.78 8.85 2.01
CA ILE A 195 -9.03 8.47 1.33
C ILE A 195 -9.37 7.02 1.64
N CYS A 196 -8.39 6.11 1.66
CA CYS A 196 -8.67 4.70 1.84
C CYS A 196 -8.84 4.24 3.29
N TRP A 197 -8.10 4.83 4.23
CA TRP A 197 -8.09 4.38 5.62
C TRP A 197 -8.91 5.24 6.57
N LEU A 198 -8.95 6.55 6.37
CA LEU A 198 -9.66 7.46 7.27
C LEU A 198 -11.15 7.10 7.41
N PRO A 199 -11.90 6.77 6.34
CA PRO A 199 -13.32 6.44 6.47
C PRO A 199 -13.58 5.27 7.42
N TYR A 200 -12.76 4.21 7.35
CA TYR A 200 -12.89 3.05 8.23
C TYR A 200 -12.69 3.44 9.69
N TRP A 201 -11.62 4.18 9.98
CA TRP A 201 -11.31 4.62 11.33
C TRP A 201 -12.36 5.58 11.89
N VAL A 202 -12.90 6.47 11.07
CA VAL A 202 -13.98 7.40 11.45
C VAL A 202 -15.26 6.63 11.76
N VAL A 203 -15.72 5.75 10.87
CA VAL A 203 -16.94 4.96 11.09
C VAL A 203 -16.80 4.06 12.32
N SER A 204 -15.64 3.41 12.48
CA SER A 204 -15.32 2.59 13.64
C SER A 204 -15.37 3.39 14.94
N TYR A 205 -14.79 4.59 14.95
CA TYR A 205 -14.79 5.48 16.11
C TYR A 205 -16.19 5.99 16.47
N ILE A 206 -16.99 6.40 15.46
CA ILE A 206 -18.38 6.82 15.64
C ILE A 206 -19.20 5.68 16.24
N ASN A 207 -19.09 4.46 15.69
CA ASN A 207 -19.85 3.32 16.19
C ASN A 207 -19.49 3.00 17.66
N ALA A 208 -18.23 3.15 18.05
CA ALA A 208 -17.78 2.94 19.43
C ALA A 208 -18.32 4.01 20.40
N ILE A 209 -18.20 5.30 20.05
CA ILE A 209 -18.61 6.42 20.91
C ILE A 209 -20.13 6.44 21.10
N PHE A 210 -20.87 6.28 20.01
CA PHE A 210 -22.33 6.31 20.06
C PHE A 210 -22.94 4.95 20.42
N LYS A 211 -22.11 3.94 20.73
CA LYS A 211 -22.51 2.55 21.01
C LYS A 211 -23.55 2.04 20.02
N LEU A 212 -23.34 2.38 18.75
CA LEU A 212 -24.26 2.01 17.69
C LEU A 212 -24.10 0.52 17.44
N GLU A 213 -25.03 -0.25 17.99
CA GLU A 213 -25.17 -1.65 17.63
C GLU A 213 -25.56 -1.75 16.16
N VAL A 214 -24.60 -2.14 15.32
CA VAL A 214 -24.88 -2.51 13.93
C VAL A 214 -25.58 -3.87 13.96
N LYS A 215 -26.88 -3.84 14.28
CA LYS A 215 -27.79 -4.97 14.09
C LYS A 215 -27.79 -5.24 12.59
N GLY A 216 -27.50 -6.49 12.19
CA GLY A 216 -27.21 -6.87 10.81
C GLY A 216 -28.23 -6.38 9.75
N GLY A 217 -27.89 -6.52 8.47
CA GLY A 217 -28.70 -6.00 7.36
C GLY A 217 -28.08 -4.73 6.74
N PRO A 218 -28.87 -3.86 6.08
CA PRO A 218 -28.37 -2.72 5.31
C PRO A 218 -27.53 -1.69 6.10
N SER A 219 -27.74 -1.61 7.41
CA SER A 219 -26.96 -0.84 8.39
C SER A 219 -25.46 -1.20 8.41
N LEU A 220 -25.10 -2.41 7.97
CA LEU A 220 -23.71 -2.88 7.90
C LEU A 220 -22.98 -2.42 6.63
N LEU A 221 -23.71 -1.96 5.61
CA LEU A 221 -23.16 -1.59 4.32
C LEU A 221 -22.13 -0.45 4.38
N PRO A 222 -22.32 0.64 5.15
CA PRO A 222 -21.31 1.68 5.29
C PRO A 222 -19.99 1.15 5.85
N PHE A 223 -20.05 0.29 6.88
CA PHE A 223 -18.87 -0.34 7.46
C PHE A 223 -18.14 -1.19 6.41
N LEU A 224 -18.85 -2.02 5.66
CA LEU A 224 -18.27 -2.86 4.60
C LEU A 224 -17.63 -2.05 3.47
N ILE A 225 -18.24 -0.92 3.08
CA ILE A 225 -17.67 -0.01 2.08
C ILE A 225 -16.35 0.58 2.59
N THR A 226 -16.31 1.06 3.83
CA THR A 226 -15.07 1.61 4.40
C THR A 226 -13.99 0.55 4.56
N LEU A 227 -14.37 -0.68 4.92
CA LEU A 227 -13.47 -1.81 5.02
C LEU A 227 -12.91 -2.20 3.65
N TYR A 228 -13.76 -2.28 2.62
CA TYR A 228 -13.33 -2.51 1.24
C TYR A 228 -12.29 -1.48 0.79
N LEU A 229 -12.54 -0.22 1.09
CA LEU A 229 -11.65 0.86 0.71
C LEU A 229 -10.29 0.76 1.41
N SER A 230 -10.25 0.34 2.68
CA SER A 230 -8.98 0.07 3.39
C SER A 230 -8.19 -1.08 2.78
N TYR A 231 -8.85 -2.17 2.36
CA TYR A 231 -8.17 -3.27 1.66
C TYR A 231 -7.72 -2.87 0.26
N MET A 232 -8.50 -2.04 -0.43
CA MET A 232 -8.14 -1.52 -1.76
C MET A 232 -6.82 -0.72 -1.75
N TYR A 233 -6.49 -0.05 -0.64
CA TYR A 233 -5.18 0.59 -0.48
C TYR A 233 -4.00 -0.37 -0.71
N THR A 234 -4.12 -1.61 -0.23
CA THR A 234 -3.12 -2.67 -0.40
C THR A 234 -3.00 -3.16 -1.85
N ALA A 235 -4.00 -2.89 -2.71
CA ALA A 235 -3.88 -3.08 -4.16
C ALA A 235 -3.29 -1.84 -4.85
N LEU A 236 -3.68 -0.64 -4.39
CA LEU A 236 -3.27 0.64 -4.96
C LEU A 236 -1.80 0.95 -4.71
N ASN A 237 -1.20 0.49 -3.60
CA ASN A 237 0.22 0.71 -3.29
C ASN A 237 1.16 0.30 -4.45
N ALA A 238 0.86 -0.79 -5.13
CA ALA A 238 1.57 -1.34 -6.28
C ALA A 238 1.45 -0.42 -7.51
N LEU A 239 0.24 0.05 -7.80
CA LEU A 239 -0.03 0.96 -8.91
C LEU A 239 0.52 2.37 -8.66
N LEU A 240 0.40 2.88 -7.43
CA LEU A 240 0.89 4.20 -7.05
C LEU A 240 2.38 4.32 -7.32
N TYR A 241 3.15 3.30 -6.94
CA TYR A 241 4.56 3.26 -7.26
C TYR A 241 4.80 3.26 -8.78
N ALA A 242 4.00 2.48 -9.52
CA ALA A 242 4.13 2.36 -10.96
C ALA A 242 3.90 3.68 -11.70
N PHE A 243 2.91 4.46 -11.29
CA PHE A 243 2.61 5.76 -11.92
C PHE A 243 3.58 6.86 -11.51
N VAL A 244 4.23 6.71 -10.37
CA VAL A 244 5.12 7.73 -9.82
C VAL A 244 6.53 7.55 -10.34
N ASN A 245 7.07 6.33 -10.31
CA ASN A 245 8.43 6.11 -10.76
C ASN A 245 8.46 6.20 -12.30
N PRO A 246 9.13 7.20 -12.91
CA PRO A 246 9.09 7.40 -14.36
C PRO A 246 9.63 6.20 -15.14
N ASN A 247 10.67 5.54 -14.60
CA ASN A 247 11.25 4.34 -15.21
C ASN A 247 10.25 3.18 -15.14
N PHE A 248 9.53 3.07 -14.03
CA PHE A 248 8.50 2.06 -13.86
C PHE A 248 7.31 2.32 -14.78
N LYS A 249 6.79 3.55 -14.80
CA LYS A 249 5.71 4.00 -15.68
C LYS A 249 6.03 3.69 -17.14
N LEU A 250 7.25 3.97 -17.58
CA LEU A 250 7.67 3.67 -18.95
C LEU A 250 7.69 2.16 -19.23
N ASN A 251 8.21 1.36 -18.31
CA ASN A 251 8.23 -0.10 -18.46
C ASN A 251 6.82 -0.70 -18.43
N MET A 252 5.93 -0.18 -17.58
CA MET A 252 4.52 -0.54 -17.57
C MET A 252 3.83 -0.19 -18.89
N LEU A 253 4.03 1.03 -19.40
CA LEU A 253 3.52 1.45 -20.70
C LEU A 253 4.07 0.59 -21.84
N ARG A 254 5.32 0.11 -21.79
CA ARG A 254 5.85 -0.84 -22.79
C ARG A 254 5.16 -2.20 -22.78
N VAL A 255 4.74 -2.69 -21.61
CA VAL A 255 3.94 -3.92 -21.52
C VAL A 255 2.61 -3.75 -22.24
N PHE A 256 1.95 -2.60 -22.06
CA PHE A 256 0.69 -2.28 -22.74
C PHE A 256 0.86 -1.76 -24.18
N ALA A 257 2.04 -1.27 -24.56
CA ALA A 257 2.34 -0.80 -25.92
C ALA A 257 2.57 -1.95 -26.92
N CYS A 258 2.60 -3.21 -26.48
CA CYS A 258 2.39 -4.35 -27.38
C CYS A 258 0.92 -4.48 -27.82
N VAL A 259 0.00 -3.76 -27.17
CA VAL A 259 -1.46 -3.72 -27.47
C VAL A 259 -1.87 -2.41 -28.18
N VAL A 260 -1.08 -1.33 -28.08
CA VAL A 260 -1.30 -0.06 -28.79
C VAL A 260 -0.03 0.37 -29.52
N PRO A 261 -0.06 0.67 -30.84
CA PRO A 261 1.14 1.01 -31.61
C PRO A 261 1.92 2.18 -31.01
N LYS A 262 3.24 1.98 -30.93
CA LYS A 262 4.29 2.86 -30.39
C LYS A 262 3.99 4.37 -30.44
N PHE A 263 3.87 5.00 -29.27
CA PHE A 263 4.23 6.41 -29.12
C PHE A 263 5.76 6.49 -29.04
N LYS A 264 6.40 7.14 -30.03
CA LYS A 264 7.83 7.48 -29.95
C LYS A 264 8.02 8.46 -28.77
N PRO A 265 8.85 8.15 -27.76
CA PRO A 265 9.25 9.18 -26.83
C PRO A 265 10.13 10.18 -27.60
N THR A 266 9.65 11.41 -27.73
CA THR A 266 10.48 12.55 -28.10
C THR A 266 11.64 12.59 -27.11
N HIS A 267 12.86 12.53 -27.63
CA HIS A 267 14.03 12.93 -26.87
C HIS A 267 13.75 14.31 -26.30
N SER A 268 13.68 14.41 -24.97
CA SER A 268 13.87 15.68 -24.30
C SER A 268 15.34 16.04 -24.51
N GLU A 269 15.60 16.87 -25.51
CA GLU A 269 16.79 17.70 -25.56
C GLU A 269 16.80 18.52 -24.27
N ASP A 270 17.71 18.21 -23.36
CA ASP A 270 18.23 19.22 -22.44
C ASP A 270 19.11 20.14 -23.29
N PRO A 271 18.80 21.44 -23.41
CA PRO A 271 19.73 22.40 -23.95
C PRO A 271 20.76 22.64 -22.85
N ASP A 272 21.99 22.17 -23.08
CA ASP A 272 23.24 22.89 -22.84
C ASP A 272 24.37 21.90 -22.50
N TYR A 273 25.05 21.41 -23.54
CA TYR A 273 26.39 20.82 -23.42
C TYR A 273 27.17 21.02 -24.72
N ASN A 274 27.77 22.20 -24.84
CA ASN A 274 28.98 22.51 -25.60
C ASN A 274 29.17 21.79 -26.95
N GLU A 275 28.54 22.33 -27.99
CA GLU A 275 28.94 22.12 -29.38
C GLU A 275 30.02 23.13 -29.79
N ASP A 276 31.20 23.07 -29.15
CA ASP A 276 32.34 23.93 -29.54
C ASP A 276 33.69 23.20 -29.69
N THR A 277 33.73 21.87 -29.60
CA THR A 277 35.01 21.12 -29.71
C THR A 277 35.12 20.18 -30.91
N ARG A 278 34.22 20.26 -31.89
CA ARG A 278 34.26 19.38 -33.09
C ARG A 278 34.42 20.09 -34.44
N LYS A 279 34.86 21.37 -34.45
CA LYS A 279 35.29 22.08 -35.67
C LYS A 279 36.78 22.49 -35.69
N SER A 280 37.59 22.09 -34.70
CA SER A 280 39.02 22.43 -34.67
C SER A 280 39.99 21.27 -34.97
N SER A 281 39.52 20.06 -35.30
CA SER A 281 40.39 18.89 -35.53
C SER A 281 40.47 18.40 -36.97
N THR A 282 40.05 19.20 -37.96
CA THR A 282 40.20 18.84 -39.40
C THR A 282 40.77 19.96 -40.27
N LYS A 283 41.56 20.88 -39.68
CA LYS A 283 42.33 21.90 -40.43
C LYS A 283 43.83 21.94 -40.15
N THR A 284 44.37 21.00 -39.37
CA THR A 284 45.81 20.98 -39.02
C THR A 284 46.59 19.84 -39.69
N SER A 285 46.01 19.11 -40.65
CA SER A 285 46.75 18.06 -41.40
C SER A 285 47.12 18.43 -42.85
N SER A 286 46.86 19.67 -43.28
CA SER A 286 47.16 20.15 -44.65
C SER A 286 48.09 21.36 -44.72
N ILE A 287 48.61 21.87 -43.58
CA ILE A 287 49.55 23.00 -43.56
C ILE A 287 51.01 22.55 -43.34
N GLU A 288 51.25 21.31 -42.88
CA GLU A 288 52.60 20.81 -42.59
C GLU A 288 53.32 20.14 -43.79
N LYS A 289 52.65 20.02 -44.95
CA LYS A 289 53.27 19.50 -46.19
C LYS A 289 53.79 20.57 -47.16
N ARG A 290 53.83 21.86 -46.78
CA ARG A 290 54.29 22.95 -47.66
C ARG A 290 55.48 23.77 -47.13
N LYS A 291 56.24 23.26 -46.16
CA LYS A 291 57.43 23.96 -45.63
C LYS A 291 58.79 23.24 -45.80
N ASN A 292 58.86 22.08 -46.46
CA ASN A 292 60.14 21.36 -46.69
C ASN A 292 60.58 21.27 -48.17
N THR A 293 60.26 22.26 -49.00
CA THR A 293 60.82 22.36 -50.37
C THR A 293 61.19 23.80 -50.71
N THR A 294 62.17 24.38 -50.01
CA THR A 294 63.07 25.41 -50.58
C THR A 294 64.27 25.67 -49.65
N LYS A 295 65.49 25.62 -50.24
CA LYS A 295 66.82 25.99 -49.69
C LYS A 295 67.44 24.92 -48.76
N VAL A 296 68.59 24.30 -49.02
CA VAL A 296 69.72 24.47 -49.97
C VAL A 296 70.20 23.07 -50.37
#